data_AF-A0A7S1GJG5-F1
#
_entry.id   AF-A0A7S1GJG5-F1
#
_cell.length_a   1.000
_cell.length_b   1.000
_cell.length_c   1.000
_cell.angle_alpha   90.00
_cell.angle_beta   90.00
_cell.angle_gamma   90.00
#
_symmetry.space_group_name_H-M   'P 1'
#
loop_
_entity.id
_entity.type
_entity.pdbx_description
1 polymer ?
#
loop_
_entity_poly.entity_id
_entity_poly.type
_entity_poly.pdbx_seq_one_letter_code
_entity_poly.pdbx_strand_id
1 'polypeptide(L)'
;HHPDHYPDLSNQHPKTVLYYKRGGSSDTHHGRVLDPDHEAEVIRRIKVAMIKYNRPEEFSVFSGQWEDKTMDIVAQFAMFRTATAIIGPHGSGIGGNFLWTNPYVRACKDRVKLLEFIPSEESKQVQAMYATYFMNWRKWPLEYHSILYTKESTFYTTYINLQDLDDALESMWGPSSNDYRASSSKSAEGAVIMS
;
A
#
# COMPACT_ATOMS: atom_id res chain seq x y z
N HIS A 1 9.10 9.80 28.74
CA HIS A 1 7.85 10.36 28.20
C HIS A 1 6.86 9.23 27.96
N HIS A 2 5.68 9.28 28.60
CA HIS A 2 4.67 8.22 28.55
C HIS A 2 3.82 8.36 27.26
N PRO A 3 3.57 7.27 26.49
CA PRO A 3 2.83 7.30 25.24
C PRO A 3 1.29 7.42 25.36
N ASP A 4 0.74 7.52 26.58
CA ASP A 4 -0.71 7.44 26.82
C ASP A 4 -1.51 8.74 26.59
N HIS A 5 -0.87 9.83 26.12
CA HIS A 5 -1.50 11.15 26.03
C HIS A 5 -1.66 11.75 24.62
N TYR A 6 -1.31 11.03 23.57
CA TYR A 6 -1.55 11.53 22.21
C TYR A 6 -2.95 11.10 21.73
N PRO A 7 -3.87 12.04 21.45
CA PRO A 7 -5.18 11.68 20.92
C PRO A 7 -5.01 10.99 19.57
N ASP A 8 -5.56 9.79 19.45
CA ASP A 8 -5.63 9.10 18.17
C ASP A 8 -6.72 9.73 17.31
N LEU A 9 -6.32 10.76 16.55
CA LEU A 9 -7.19 11.47 15.62
C LEU A 9 -7.68 10.59 14.47
N SER A 10 -7.14 9.37 14.28
CA SER A 10 -7.60 8.47 13.23
C SER A 10 -9.02 7.93 13.44
N ASN A 11 -9.59 8.09 14.64
CA ASN A 11 -10.98 7.71 14.93
C ASN A 11 -12.02 8.78 14.56
N GLN A 12 -11.59 9.98 14.16
CA GLN A 12 -12.48 11.10 13.81
C GLN A 12 -12.76 11.22 12.31
N HIS A 13 -12.06 10.45 11.48
CA HIS A 13 -12.17 10.49 10.03
C HIS A 13 -12.25 9.07 9.45
N PRO A 14 -12.92 8.88 8.29
CA PRO A 14 -12.89 7.61 7.58
C PRO A 14 -11.46 7.16 7.30
N LYS A 15 -11.21 5.87 7.53
CA LYS A 15 -9.93 5.23 7.20
C LYS A 15 -9.81 5.06 5.69
N THR A 16 -8.60 5.16 5.16
CA THR A 16 -8.36 5.16 3.72
C THR A 16 -7.36 4.11 3.26
N VAL A 17 -7.58 3.56 2.08
CA VAL A 17 -6.56 2.88 1.27
C VAL A 17 -6.10 3.86 0.21
N LEU A 18 -4.84 4.28 0.29
CA LEU A 18 -4.26 5.26 -0.61
C LEU A 18 -3.51 4.56 -1.75
N TYR A 19 -3.88 4.91 -2.98
CA TYR A 19 -3.05 4.64 -4.15
C TYR A 19 -2.24 5.89 -4.51
N TYR A 20 -0.91 5.81 -4.41
CA TYR A 20 -0.03 6.86 -4.91
C TYR A 20 0.06 6.75 -6.43
N LYS A 21 -0.36 7.81 -7.11
CA LYS A 21 -0.22 7.98 -8.54
C LYS A 21 0.91 8.97 -8.81
N ARG A 22 1.80 8.64 -9.73
CA ARG A 22 2.93 9.51 -10.07
C ARG A 22 2.67 10.41 -11.28
N GLY A 23 1.84 9.94 -12.21
CA GLY A 23 1.46 10.68 -13.40
C GLY A 23 0.38 11.74 -13.14
N GLY A 24 0.29 12.73 -14.04
CA GLY A 24 -0.74 13.78 -13.97
C GLY A 24 -0.43 14.93 -13.03
N SER A 25 0.76 14.98 -12.42
CA SER A 25 1.25 16.15 -11.67
C SER A 25 2.19 16.98 -12.53
N SER A 26 1.98 18.30 -12.58
CA SER A 26 2.87 19.27 -13.23
C SER A 26 4.27 19.32 -12.60
N ASP A 27 4.38 18.88 -11.34
CA ASP A 27 5.61 18.95 -10.54
C ASP A 27 6.48 17.69 -10.71
N THR A 28 5.93 16.64 -11.33
CA THR A 28 6.66 15.39 -11.60
C THR A 28 7.46 15.51 -12.91
N HIS A 29 8.69 16.02 -12.82
CA HIS A 29 9.58 16.15 -13.99
C HIS A 29 10.35 14.87 -14.34
N HIS A 30 10.42 13.93 -13.40
CA HIS A 30 11.10 12.66 -13.60
C HIS A 30 10.05 11.61 -13.99
N GLY A 31 10.23 10.96 -15.15
CA GLY A 31 9.44 9.79 -15.60
C GLY A 31 9.46 8.65 -14.57
N ARG A 32 8.88 7.49 -14.91
CA ARG A 32 8.51 6.34 -14.05
C ARG A 32 7.05 6.39 -13.59
N VAL A 33 6.17 6.78 -14.51
CA VAL A 33 4.72 6.68 -14.33
C VAL A 33 4.29 5.28 -14.72
N LEU A 34 3.29 4.70 -14.05
CA LEU A 34 2.68 3.49 -14.59
C LEU A 34 2.01 3.84 -15.92
N ASP A 35 2.07 2.91 -16.86
CA ASP A 35 1.27 2.98 -18.07
C ASP A 35 -0.22 3.21 -17.71
N PRO A 36 -0.95 4.13 -18.37
CA PRO A 36 -2.30 4.51 -17.93
C PRO A 36 -3.31 3.35 -17.88
N ASP A 37 -3.30 2.46 -18.87
CA ASP A 37 -4.21 1.32 -18.92
C ASP A 37 -3.81 0.29 -17.86
N HIS A 38 -2.51 0.11 -17.67
CA HIS A 38 -1.98 -0.73 -16.61
C HIS A 38 -2.29 -0.18 -15.21
N GLU A 39 -2.18 1.13 -14.99
CA GLU A 39 -2.54 1.82 -13.74
C GLU A 39 -4.04 1.66 -13.43
N ALA A 40 -4.89 1.81 -14.44
CA ALA A 40 -6.33 1.59 -14.29
C ALA A 40 -6.63 0.15 -13.83
N GLU A 41 -5.93 -0.83 -14.40
CA GLU A 41 -6.06 -2.24 -14.02
C GLU A 41 -5.54 -2.52 -12.59
N VAL A 42 -4.41 -1.91 -12.20
CA VAL A 42 -3.90 -1.96 -10.82
C VAL A 42 -4.93 -1.41 -9.84
N ILE A 43 -5.48 -0.23 -10.10
CA ILE A 43 -6.51 0.40 -9.27
C ILE A 43 -7.75 -0.50 -9.17
N ARG A 44 -8.18 -1.08 -10.30
CA ARG A 44 -9.33 -2.00 -10.33
C ARG A 44 -9.08 -3.22 -9.44
N ARG A 45 -7.90 -3.84 -9.52
CA ARG A 45 -7.54 -5.01 -8.70
C ARG A 45 -7.48 -4.69 -7.22
N ILE A 46 -6.92 -3.54 -6.84
CA ILE A 46 -6.91 -3.09 -5.44
C ILE A 46 -8.35 -2.98 -4.92
N LYS A 47 -9.25 -2.32 -5.65
CA LYS A 47 -10.67 -2.20 -5.25
C LYS A 47 -11.37 -3.55 -5.15
N VAL A 48 -11.11 -4.47 -6.09
CA VAL A 48 -11.65 -5.84 -6.02
C VAL A 48 -11.14 -6.58 -4.78
N ALA A 49 -9.85 -6.47 -4.46
CA ALA A 49 -9.27 -7.07 -3.26
C ALA A 49 -9.85 -6.46 -1.97
N MET A 50 -10.09 -5.15 -1.94
CA MET A 50 -10.78 -4.50 -0.81
C MET A 50 -12.16 -5.12 -0.58
N ILE A 51 -12.94 -5.36 -1.63
CA ILE A 51 -14.24 -6.04 -1.54
C ILE A 51 -14.06 -7.49 -1.07
N LYS A 52 -13.13 -8.25 -1.69
CA LYS A 52 -12.85 -9.66 -1.38
C LYS A 52 -12.54 -9.87 0.11
N TYR A 53 -11.74 -8.99 0.71
CA TYR A 53 -11.29 -9.08 2.10
C TYR A 53 -12.08 -8.18 3.05
N ASN A 54 -13.27 -7.71 2.65
CA ASN A 54 -14.18 -6.91 3.46
C ASN A 54 -13.50 -5.70 4.13
N ARG A 55 -12.75 -4.93 3.35
CA ARG A 55 -12.07 -3.70 3.75
C ARG A 55 -13.07 -2.54 3.71
N PRO A 56 -13.48 -1.97 4.87
CA PRO A 56 -14.49 -0.91 4.91
C PRO A 56 -13.92 0.48 4.58
N GLU A 57 -12.61 0.58 4.37
CA GLU A 57 -11.94 1.85 4.08
C GLU A 57 -12.35 2.46 2.74
N GLU A 58 -12.27 3.79 2.66
CA GLU A 58 -12.42 4.49 1.40
C GLU A 58 -11.16 4.32 0.54
N PHE A 59 -11.34 4.10 -0.77
CA PHE A 59 -10.23 4.12 -1.71
C PHE A 59 -9.99 5.54 -2.22
N SER A 60 -8.76 6.04 -2.11
CA SER A 60 -8.38 7.38 -2.60
C SER A 60 -7.11 7.33 -3.43
N VAL A 61 -7.05 8.16 -4.48
CA VAL A 61 -5.86 8.35 -5.31
C VAL A 61 -5.16 9.62 -4.87
N PHE A 62 -3.86 9.52 -4.60
CA PHE A 62 -3.01 10.63 -4.21
C PHE A 62 -1.95 10.88 -5.30
N SER A 63 -1.96 12.05 -5.92
CA SER A 63 -0.96 12.48 -6.92
C SER A 63 -0.07 13.63 -6.46
N GLY A 64 -0.29 14.13 -5.24
CA GLY A 64 0.28 15.40 -4.78
C GLY A 64 -0.45 16.64 -5.31
N GLN A 65 -1.51 16.47 -6.11
CA GLN A 65 -2.30 17.59 -6.66
C GLN A 65 -3.79 17.51 -6.30
N TRP A 66 -4.41 18.69 -6.22
CA TRP A 66 -5.85 18.91 -6.10
C TRP A 66 -6.24 20.07 -7.03
N GLU A 67 -7.20 19.85 -7.93
CA GLU A 67 -7.64 20.87 -8.92
C GLU A 67 -6.45 21.52 -9.67
N ASP A 68 -5.57 20.67 -10.22
CA ASP A 68 -4.37 21.06 -11.00
C ASP A 68 -3.34 21.91 -10.25
N LYS A 69 -3.44 21.96 -8.90
CA LYS A 69 -2.49 22.65 -8.03
C LYS A 69 -1.85 21.66 -7.07
N THR A 70 -0.62 21.95 -6.63
CA THR A 70 0.00 21.21 -5.54
C THR A 70 -0.92 21.22 -4.31
N MET A 71 -1.20 20.05 -3.76
CA MET A 71 -2.07 19.89 -2.61
C MET A 71 -1.45 20.52 -1.37
N ASP A 72 -2.24 21.24 -0.58
CA ASP A 72 -1.77 21.83 0.68
C ASP A 72 -1.25 20.77 1.65
N ILE A 73 -0.18 21.09 2.37
CA ILE A 73 0.49 20.15 3.27
C ILE A 73 -0.41 19.65 4.40
N VAL A 74 -1.34 20.48 4.90
CA VAL A 74 -2.31 20.09 5.94
C VAL A 74 -3.28 19.05 5.37
N ALA A 75 -3.70 19.23 4.12
CA ALA A 75 -4.58 18.27 3.45
C ALA A 75 -3.86 16.94 3.17
N GLN A 76 -2.59 16.99 2.72
CA GLN A 76 -1.78 15.77 2.57
C GLN A 76 -1.56 15.07 3.92
N PHE A 77 -1.26 15.82 4.98
CA PHE A 77 -1.10 15.29 6.33
C PHE A 77 -2.39 14.58 6.80
N ALA A 78 -3.55 15.22 6.65
CA ALA A 78 -4.83 14.64 7.04
C ALA A 78 -5.12 13.32 6.29
N MET A 79 -4.84 13.28 4.99
CA MET A 79 -5.01 12.08 4.16
C MET A 79 -4.12 10.91 4.62
N PHE A 80 -2.83 11.16 4.84
CA PHE A 80 -1.90 10.12 5.28
C PHE A 80 -2.11 9.69 6.74
N ARG A 81 -2.68 10.55 7.58
CA ARG A 81 -2.97 10.24 8.99
C ARG A 81 -4.05 9.17 9.16
N THR A 82 -4.96 9.05 8.19
CA THR A 82 -6.07 8.08 8.18
C THR A 82 -5.79 6.84 7.34
N ALA A 83 -4.65 6.81 6.63
CA ALA A 83 -4.27 5.71 5.76
C ALA A 83 -4.04 4.42 6.57
N THR A 84 -4.70 3.33 6.16
CA THR A 84 -4.44 1.97 6.66
C THR A 84 -3.59 1.16 5.68
N ALA A 85 -3.59 1.56 4.41
CA ALA A 85 -2.66 1.07 3.41
C ALA A 85 -2.24 2.19 2.45
N ILE A 86 -1.00 2.11 1.97
CA ILE A 86 -0.42 2.98 0.94
C ILE A 86 0.19 2.07 -0.12
N ILE A 87 -0.22 2.23 -1.37
CA ILE A 87 0.17 1.35 -2.48
C ILE A 87 0.61 2.23 -3.65
N GLY A 88 1.75 1.93 -4.29
CA GLY A 88 2.09 2.62 -5.52
C GLY A 88 3.57 2.56 -5.90
N PRO A 89 3.94 3.28 -6.98
CA PRO A 89 5.31 3.31 -7.49
C PRO A 89 6.26 4.04 -6.54
N HIS A 90 7.53 3.63 -6.56
CA HIS A 90 8.59 4.35 -5.88
C HIS A 90 8.61 5.84 -6.30
N GLY A 91 8.56 6.72 -5.31
CA GLY A 91 8.53 8.17 -5.51
C GLY A 91 8.51 8.93 -4.19
N SER A 92 8.90 10.20 -4.22
CA SER A 92 9.00 11.05 -3.02
C SER A 92 7.66 11.19 -2.28
N GLY A 93 6.54 11.09 -2.99
CA GLY A 93 5.20 11.11 -2.38
C GLY A 93 4.99 9.98 -1.37
N ILE A 94 5.51 8.78 -1.62
CA ILE A 94 5.54 7.70 -0.61
C ILE A 94 6.72 7.90 0.34
N GLY A 95 7.89 8.25 -0.21
CA GLY A 95 9.16 8.36 0.53
C GLY A 95 9.16 9.33 1.71
N GLY A 96 8.36 10.40 1.65
CA GLY A 96 8.24 11.40 2.72
C GLY A 96 6.96 11.29 3.54
N ASN A 97 5.81 11.12 2.88
CA ASN A 97 4.51 11.28 3.54
C ASN A 97 4.15 10.13 4.49
N PHE A 98 4.84 8.98 4.41
CA PHE A 98 4.65 7.88 5.36
C PHE A 98 4.88 8.30 6.83
N LEU A 99 5.70 9.34 7.08
CA LEU A 99 5.95 9.89 8.41
C LEU A 99 4.69 10.47 9.07
N TRP A 100 3.65 10.76 8.29
CA TRP A 100 2.37 11.28 8.78
C TRP A 100 1.38 10.18 9.14
N THR A 101 1.72 8.91 8.91
CA THR A 101 0.92 7.76 9.37
C THR A 101 0.99 7.60 10.89
N ASN A 102 0.10 6.79 11.48
CA ASN A 102 0.07 6.56 12.92
C ASN A 102 1.32 5.78 13.41
N PRO A 103 2.22 6.35 14.23
CA PRO A 103 3.35 5.61 14.80
C PRO A 103 2.99 4.89 16.10
N TYR A 104 1.80 5.10 16.66
CA TYR A 104 1.40 4.60 17.98
C TYR A 104 0.46 3.39 17.89
N VAL A 105 0.79 2.44 17.02
CA VAL A 105 0.01 1.23 16.81
C VAL A 105 0.20 0.25 17.97
N ARG A 106 -0.91 -0.35 18.43
CA ARG A 106 -0.92 -1.26 19.60
C ARG A 106 -0.75 -2.73 19.23
N ALA A 107 -1.10 -3.12 18.00
CA ALA A 107 -0.95 -4.48 17.50
C ALA A 107 -0.41 -4.50 16.07
N CYS A 108 0.24 -5.60 15.66
CA CYS A 108 0.78 -5.75 14.30
C CYS A 108 -0.30 -5.60 13.21
N LYS A 109 -1.52 -6.09 13.47
CA LYS A 109 -2.65 -5.96 12.53
C LYS A 109 -3.06 -4.51 12.24
N ASP A 110 -2.78 -3.60 13.17
CA ASP A 110 -3.13 -2.18 13.08
C ASP A 110 -2.03 -1.34 12.41
N ARG A 111 -0.91 -1.96 12.02
CA ARG A 111 0.16 -1.30 11.27
C ARG A 111 -0.35 -0.90 9.89
N VAL A 112 0.07 0.28 9.44
CA VAL A 112 -0.15 0.70 8.06
C VAL A 112 0.62 -0.24 7.14
N LYS A 113 -0.08 -0.73 6.12
CA LYS A 113 0.49 -1.62 5.11
C LYS A 113 1.02 -0.80 3.96
N LEU A 114 2.28 -0.96 3.61
CA LEU A 114 2.93 -0.19 2.57
C LEU A 114 3.40 -1.13 1.47
N LEU A 115 2.86 -0.99 0.26
CA LEU A 115 3.26 -1.73 -0.92
C LEU A 115 3.95 -0.79 -1.92
N GLU A 116 5.27 -0.94 -2.05
CA GLU A 116 6.11 -0.11 -2.91
C GLU A 116 6.47 -0.87 -4.21
N PHE A 117 6.34 -0.22 -5.37
CA PHE A 117 6.82 -0.79 -6.63
C PHE A 117 8.24 -0.30 -6.89
N ILE A 118 9.21 -1.21 -6.95
CA ILE A 118 10.64 -0.88 -6.98
C ILE A 118 11.35 -1.46 -8.21
N PRO A 119 12.49 -0.88 -8.63
CA PRO A 119 13.31 -1.46 -9.68
C PRO A 119 13.85 -2.84 -9.31
N SER A 120 13.85 -3.73 -10.30
CA SER A 120 14.49 -5.04 -10.30
C SER A 120 15.83 -5.01 -11.03
N GLU A 121 16.52 -6.14 -11.03
CA GLU A 121 17.71 -6.33 -11.88
C GLU A 121 17.39 -6.15 -13.38
N GLU A 122 16.23 -6.64 -13.82
CA GLU A 122 15.77 -6.58 -15.22
C GLU A 122 15.23 -5.19 -15.61
N SER A 123 14.99 -4.31 -14.64
CA SER A 123 14.47 -2.95 -14.84
C SER A 123 15.41 -1.86 -14.30
N LYS A 124 16.72 -2.15 -14.21
CA LYS A 124 17.76 -1.21 -13.74
C LYS A 124 17.86 0.10 -14.55
N GLN A 125 17.26 0.16 -15.74
CA GLN A 125 17.09 1.37 -16.54
C GLN A 125 16.08 2.37 -15.96
N VAL A 126 15.19 1.92 -15.06
CA VAL A 126 14.19 2.75 -14.38
C VAL A 126 14.88 3.65 -13.36
N GLN A 127 15.75 3.06 -12.52
CA GLN A 127 16.55 3.69 -11.47
C GLN A 127 17.58 2.65 -10.95
N ALA A 128 18.44 3.05 -10.01
CA ALA A 128 19.30 2.12 -9.28
C ALA A 128 18.54 0.86 -8.82
N MET A 129 19.17 -0.28 -9.04
CA MET A 129 18.60 -1.61 -8.74
C MET A 129 18.18 -1.69 -7.27
N TYR A 130 16.96 -2.17 -7.01
CA TYR A 130 16.36 -2.24 -5.68
C TYR A 130 16.38 -0.91 -4.92
N ALA A 131 16.31 0.22 -5.64
CA ALA A 131 16.08 1.51 -5.02
C ALA A 131 14.72 1.46 -4.29
N THR A 132 14.79 1.45 -2.96
CA THR A 132 13.65 1.42 -2.05
C THR A 132 13.89 2.43 -0.94
N TYR A 133 12.80 2.92 -0.35
CA TYR A 133 12.87 3.69 0.90
C TYR A 133 12.88 2.82 2.15
N PHE A 134 13.01 1.50 2.05
CA PHE A 134 13.05 0.58 3.19
C PHE A 134 13.98 1.06 4.32
N MET A 135 15.16 1.60 3.98
CA MET A 135 16.11 2.12 4.98
C MET A 135 15.57 3.31 5.79
N ASN A 136 14.68 4.11 5.20
CA ASN A 136 13.98 5.21 5.86
C ASN A 136 12.85 4.68 6.76
N TRP A 137 12.27 3.52 6.43
CA TRP A 137 11.05 3.01 7.05
C TRP A 137 11.28 1.91 8.07
N ARG A 138 12.44 1.24 8.08
CA ARG A 138 12.73 0.05 8.90
C ARG A 138 12.55 0.20 10.41
N LYS A 139 12.40 1.42 10.93
CA LYS A 139 12.11 1.72 12.35
C LYS A 139 10.72 2.31 12.58
N TRP A 140 9.96 2.58 11.52
CA TRP A 140 8.57 2.98 11.60
C TRP A 140 7.70 1.72 11.70
N PRO A 141 6.60 1.73 12.47
CA PRO A 141 5.79 0.53 12.67
C PRO A 141 4.85 0.28 11.47
N LEU A 142 5.45 -0.01 10.32
CA LEU A 142 4.76 -0.41 9.09
C LEU A 142 4.82 -1.92 8.89
N GLU A 143 3.92 -2.40 8.05
CA GLU A 143 4.02 -3.69 7.39
C GLU A 143 4.43 -3.43 5.94
N TYR A 144 5.71 -3.65 5.63
CA TYR A 144 6.29 -3.29 4.34
C TYR A 144 6.28 -4.47 3.38
N HIS A 145 5.81 -4.22 2.16
CA HIS A 145 5.74 -5.11 1.02
C HIS A 145 6.33 -4.40 -0.19
N SER A 146 6.87 -5.17 -1.13
CA SER A 146 7.38 -4.63 -2.38
C SER A 146 7.08 -5.55 -3.54
N ILE A 147 6.78 -4.97 -4.69
CA ILE A 147 6.74 -5.68 -5.97
C ILE A 147 7.74 -5.06 -6.93
N LEU A 148 8.23 -5.89 -7.83
CA LEU A 148 9.28 -5.53 -8.77
C LEU A 148 8.68 -5.00 -10.07
N TYR A 149 9.32 -3.97 -10.64
CA TYR A 149 9.06 -3.58 -12.01
C TYR A 149 9.50 -4.68 -12.98
N THR A 150 8.71 -4.88 -14.04
CA THR A 150 9.03 -5.84 -15.10
C THR A 150 10.08 -5.30 -16.06
N LYS A 151 10.68 -6.19 -16.87
CA LYS A 151 11.69 -5.83 -17.88
C LYS A 151 11.20 -4.86 -18.95
N GLU A 152 9.90 -4.77 -19.18
CA GLU A 152 9.26 -3.82 -20.10
C GLU A 152 9.30 -2.38 -19.57
N SER A 153 9.61 -2.19 -18.28
CA SER A 153 9.72 -0.88 -17.66
C SER A 153 10.91 -0.09 -18.21
N THR A 154 10.71 1.20 -18.34
CA THR A 154 11.70 2.17 -18.82
C THR A 154 11.82 3.32 -17.83
N PHE A 155 12.74 4.25 -18.11
CA PHE A 155 12.85 5.50 -17.35
C PHE A 155 11.55 6.34 -17.37
N TYR A 156 10.69 6.18 -18.38
CA TYR A 156 9.47 6.99 -18.53
C TYR A 156 8.22 6.26 -18.06
N THR A 157 8.07 5.00 -18.46
CA THR A 157 6.87 4.20 -18.22
C THR A 157 7.25 2.91 -17.51
N THR A 158 6.55 2.58 -16.43
CA THR A 158 6.79 1.38 -15.63
C THR A 158 5.61 0.42 -15.68
N TYR A 159 5.91 -0.86 -15.51
CA TYR A 159 4.96 -1.97 -15.48
C TYR A 159 5.30 -2.88 -14.30
N ILE A 160 4.28 -3.53 -13.74
CA ILE A 160 4.43 -4.57 -12.72
C ILE A 160 3.73 -5.85 -13.21
N ASN A 161 4.08 -6.99 -12.64
CA ASN A 161 3.28 -8.19 -12.86
C ASN A 161 1.99 -8.07 -12.01
N LEU A 162 0.83 -8.18 -12.65
CA LEU A 162 -0.47 -8.08 -11.97
C LEU A 162 -0.75 -9.29 -11.06
N GLN A 163 -0.12 -10.43 -11.31
CA GLN A 163 -0.21 -11.57 -10.39
C GLN A 163 0.55 -11.26 -9.09
N ASP A 164 1.75 -10.68 -9.19
CA ASP A 164 2.53 -10.28 -8.00
C ASP A 164 1.76 -9.23 -7.17
N LEU A 165 0.99 -8.36 -7.82
CA LEU A 165 0.08 -7.44 -7.14
C LEU A 165 -1.01 -8.21 -6.37
N ASP A 166 -1.69 -9.15 -7.00
CA ASP A 166 -2.75 -9.93 -6.35
C ASP A 166 -2.21 -10.73 -5.15
N ASP A 167 -1.03 -11.34 -5.30
CA ASP A 167 -0.35 -12.10 -4.25
C ASP A 167 0.06 -11.18 -3.09
N ALA A 168 0.55 -9.96 -3.38
CA ALA A 168 0.88 -8.98 -2.36
C ALA A 168 -0.38 -8.49 -1.61
N LEU A 169 -1.49 -8.24 -2.31
CA LEU A 169 -2.77 -7.85 -1.70
C LEU A 169 -3.34 -8.97 -0.83
N GLU A 170 -3.22 -10.23 -1.25
CA GLU A 170 -3.56 -11.41 -0.47
C GLU A 170 -2.67 -11.53 0.77
N SER A 171 -1.36 -11.30 0.66
CA SER A 171 -0.45 -11.30 1.81
C SER A 171 -0.79 -10.19 2.81
N MET A 172 -1.15 -9.01 2.31
CA MET A 172 -1.53 -7.85 3.12
C MET A 172 -2.85 -8.07 3.85
N TRP A 173 -3.88 -8.61 3.19
CA TRP A 173 -5.28 -8.54 3.68
C TRP A 173 -5.96 -9.90 3.82
N GLY A 174 -5.36 -10.96 3.31
CA GLY A 174 -5.88 -12.31 3.38
C GLY A 174 -5.86 -12.90 4.79
N PRO A 175 -6.54 -14.04 4.97
CA PRO A 175 -6.54 -14.76 6.24
C PRO A 175 -5.12 -15.15 6.64
N SER A 176 -4.80 -15.02 7.93
CA SER A 176 -3.51 -15.45 8.42
C SER A 176 -3.38 -16.97 8.28
N SER A 177 -2.16 -17.48 8.07
CA SER A 177 -1.93 -18.94 7.98
C SER A 177 -2.38 -19.71 9.24
N ASN A 178 -2.57 -19.02 10.37
CA ASN A 178 -3.16 -19.58 11.59
C ASN A 178 -4.69 -19.76 11.50
N ASP A 179 -5.39 -18.93 10.72
CA ASP A 179 -6.85 -19.04 10.54
C ASP A 179 -7.23 -20.28 9.70
N TYR A 180 -6.35 -20.71 8.79
CA TYR A 180 -6.51 -21.96 8.04
C TYR A 180 -6.42 -23.22 8.92
N ARG A 181 -5.69 -23.16 10.04
CA ARG A 181 -5.62 -24.28 11.00
C ARG A 181 -6.87 -24.36 11.90
N ALA A 182 -7.44 -23.21 12.24
CA ALA A 182 -8.67 -23.15 13.03
C ALA A 182 -9.93 -23.55 12.24
N SER A 183 -9.93 -23.36 10.91
CA SER A 183 -11.02 -23.81 10.04
C SER A 183 -10.97 -25.30 9.72
N SER A 184 -9.76 -25.88 9.60
CA SER A 184 -9.56 -27.31 9.37
C SER A 184 -9.74 -28.19 10.62
N SER A 185 -9.63 -27.63 11.83
CA SER A 185 -9.97 -28.35 13.06
C SER A 185 -11.48 -28.47 13.30
N LYS A 186 -12.28 -27.53 12.80
CA LYS A 186 -13.76 -27.56 12.92
C LYS A 186 -14.44 -28.55 11.97
N SER A 187 -13.81 -28.87 10.83
CA SER A 187 -14.31 -29.89 9.90
C SER A 187 -13.96 -31.32 10.31
N ALA A 188 -12.98 -31.50 11.20
CA ALA A 188 -12.58 -32.81 11.71
C ALA A 188 -13.44 -33.30 12.91
N GLU A 189 -14.10 -32.40 13.65
CA GLU A 189 -14.98 -32.77 14.78
C GLU A 189 -16.38 -33.23 14.36
N GLY A 190 -16.75 -33.06 13.08
CA GLY A 190 -18.06 -33.49 12.54
C GLY A 190 -18.10 -34.92 11.99
N ALA A 191 -16.96 -35.64 11.95
CA ALA A 191 -16.85 -36.97 11.36
C ALA A 191 -16.45 -38.02 12.40
N VAL A 192 -17.25 -38.16 13.46
CA VAL A 192 -17.12 -39.27 14.41
C VAL A 192 -18.51 -39.90 14.65
N ILE A 193 -18.72 -41.01 13.94
CA ILE A 193 -19.49 -42.21 14.29
C ILE A 193 -21.01 -42.03 14.49
N MET A 194 -21.78 -42.51 13.51
CA MET A 194 -22.92 -43.38 13.81
C MET A 194 -22.74 -44.69 13.02
N SER A 195 -22.62 -45.76 13.79
CA SER A 195 -22.63 -47.18 13.41
C SER A 195 -23.97 -47.62 12.83
#